data_AF-A0AAN7E340-F1
#
_entry.id   AF-A0AAN7E340-F1
#
_cell.length_a   1.000
_cell.length_b   1.000
_cell.length_c   1.000
_cell.angle_alpha   90.00
_cell.angle_beta   90.00
_cell.angle_gamma   90.00
#
_symmetry.space_group_name_H-M   'P 1'
#
loop_
_entity.id
_entity.type
_entity.pdbx_description
1 polymer ?
#
loop_
_entity_poly.entity_id
_entity_poly.type
_entity_poly.pdbx_seq_one_letter_code
_entity_poly.pdbx_strand_id
1 'polypeptide(L)'
;MHLWDKTSGSLTDFTTHFSFVIDSQNQPKFADGLAFFLSPNDSKIPMGAYGRVLGLTTQAEALNSVANPFVAVEFDIWPNFEWDPEGECVGIDINSMKSVANVSCFINITIMEGRRHEASISYNSSSYNLSVIFTGLKYNDTIFQTLSHIVDLRNLLPEWVTFGFSAATGAESCAIHTIYTWNFSSSPSPALSSKKWNTARLAVAFICWWIYFSWWVRHDSVCLVEDE
;
A
#
# COMPACT_ATOMS: atom_id res chain seq x y z
N MET A 1 -4.04 -3.88 7.12
CA MET A 1 -5.36 -4.22 6.51
C MET A 1 -5.42 -5.71 6.22
N HIS A 2 -6.59 -6.33 6.33
CA HIS A 2 -6.85 -7.67 5.79
C HIS A 2 -7.19 -7.53 4.29
N LEU A 3 -6.21 -7.79 3.43
CA LEU A 3 -6.29 -7.58 1.98
C LEU A 3 -7.11 -8.68 1.29
N TRP A 4 -7.00 -9.92 1.77
CA TRP A 4 -7.77 -11.05 1.29
C TRP A 4 -7.85 -12.13 2.38
N ASP A 5 -8.86 -12.99 2.30
CA ASP A 5 -9.07 -14.13 3.19
C ASP A 5 -8.73 -15.44 2.47
N LYS A 6 -7.82 -16.24 3.03
CA LYS A 6 -7.33 -17.49 2.43
C LYS A 6 -8.33 -18.64 2.47
N THR A 7 -9.32 -18.59 3.36
CA THR A 7 -10.33 -19.65 3.50
C THR A 7 -11.36 -19.59 2.36
N SER A 8 -11.81 -18.38 2.02
CA SER A 8 -12.81 -18.11 0.98
C SER A 8 -12.19 -17.68 -0.36
N GLY A 9 -10.92 -17.24 -0.35
CA GLY A 9 -10.27 -16.59 -1.48
C GLY A 9 -10.77 -15.16 -1.76
N SER A 10 -11.60 -14.59 -0.88
CA SER A 10 -12.21 -13.27 -1.09
C SER A 10 -11.19 -12.15 -0.93
N LEU A 11 -11.14 -11.22 -1.88
CA LEU A 11 -10.36 -9.98 -1.80
C LEU A 11 -11.17 -8.86 -1.11
N THR A 12 -10.46 -7.85 -0.64
CA THR A 12 -11.01 -6.61 -0.08
C THR A 12 -10.93 -5.50 -1.13
N ASP A 13 -12.04 -4.80 -1.36
CA ASP A 13 -12.02 -3.53 -2.10
C ASP A 13 -11.38 -2.45 -1.22
N PHE A 14 -10.58 -1.56 -1.80
CA PHE A 14 -10.08 -0.39 -1.07
C PHE A 14 -10.10 0.87 -1.93
N THR A 15 -10.08 2.02 -1.26
CA THR A 15 -9.87 3.33 -1.88
C THR A 15 -9.10 4.21 -0.91
N THR A 16 -8.02 4.82 -1.40
CA THR A 16 -7.27 5.86 -0.71
C THR A 16 -7.36 7.15 -1.50
N HIS A 17 -7.50 8.28 -0.81
CA HIS A 17 -7.46 9.60 -1.40
C HIS A 17 -6.54 10.48 -0.56
N PHE A 18 -5.64 11.19 -1.21
CA PHE A 18 -4.68 12.05 -0.54
C PHE A 18 -4.34 13.28 -1.38
N SER A 19 -3.99 14.36 -0.70
CA SER A 19 -3.37 15.53 -1.33
C SER A 19 -1.93 15.65 -0.85
N PHE A 20 -1.04 16.00 -1.77
CA PHE A 20 0.40 16.05 -1.51
C PHE A 20 1.07 17.23 -2.22
N VAL A 21 2.27 17.55 -1.79
CA VAL A 21 3.20 18.46 -2.46
C VAL A 21 4.53 17.75 -2.55
N ILE A 22 5.19 17.90 -3.70
CA ILE A 22 6.62 17.71 -3.85
C ILE A 22 7.17 19.11 -4.15
N ASP A 23 8.09 19.60 -3.34
CA ASP A 23 8.65 20.96 -3.46
C ASP A 23 10.17 20.90 -3.58
N SER A 24 10.71 21.30 -4.74
CA SER A 24 12.17 21.43 -4.92
C SER A 24 12.72 22.79 -4.48
N GLN A 25 11.89 23.66 -3.89
CA GLN A 25 12.25 25.01 -3.47
C GLN A 25 12.85 25.83 -4.61
N ASN A 26 12.17 25.79 -5.77
CA ASN A 26 12.58 26.41 -7.03
C ASN A 26 13.96 25.94 -7.56
N GLN A 27 14.48 24.78 -7.10
CA GLN A 27 15.68 24.17 -7.69
C GLN A 27 15.32 23.45 -9.00
N PRO A 28 16.14 23.58 -10.06
CA PRO A 28 15.91 22.91 -11.36
C PRO A 28 16.38 21.45 -11.39
N LYS A 29 16.93 20.94 -10.28
CA LYS A 29 17.32 19.54 -10.08
C LYS A 29 16.69 19.04 -8.78
N PHE A 30 15.94 17.95 -8.85
CA PHE A 30 15.17 17.37 -7.76
C PHE A 30 15.03 15.86 -7.99
N ALA A 31 14.99 15.09 -6.92
CA ALA A 31 14.87 13.63 -6.93
C ALA A 31 14.33 13.16 -5.57
N ASP A 32 13.85 11.92 -5.41
CA ASP A 32 13.65 10.87 -6.43
C ASP A 32 12.15 10.63 -6.62
N GLY A 33 11.37 10.57 -5.54
CA GLY A 33 9.92 10.37 -5.66
C GLY A 33 9.17 10.11 -4.36
N LEU A 34 7.87 9.94 -4.48
CA LEU A 34 6.91 9.58 -3.43
C LEU A 34 6.10 8.37 -3.90
N ALA A 35 5.87 7.36 -3.06
CA ALA A 35 5.02 6.22 -3.39
C ALA A 35 3.95 5.98 -2.31
N PHE A 36 2.74 5.61 -2.74
CA PHE A 36 1.77 4.94 -1.86
C PHE A 36 1.91 3.43 -2.06
N PHE A 37 2.17 2.68 -0.99
CA PHE A 37 2.52 1.26 -1.08
C PHE A 37 1.61 0.34 -0.25
N LEU A 38 1.53 -0.92 -0.67
CA LEU A 38 1.10 -2.08 0.11
C LEU A 38 2.26 -3.07 0.18
N SER A 39 2.55 -3.60 1.37
CA SER A 39 3.60 -4.61 1.61
C SER A 39 3.15 -5.57 2.73
N PRO A 40 3.80 -6.73 2.94
CA PRO A 40 3.51 -7.61 4.07
C PRO A 40 3.42 -6.86 5.40
N ASN A 41 2.56 -7.32 6.31
CA ASN A 41 2.56 -6.79 7.67
C ASN A 41 3.96 -6.91 8.29
N ASP A 42 4.31 -5.93 9.14
CA ASP A 42 5.61 -5.83 9.82
C ASP A 42 6.85 -5.56 8.94
N SER A 43 6.69 -5.40 7.61
CA SER A 43 7.75 -4.99 6.68
C SER A 43 8.55 -3.79 7.22
N LYS A 44 9.86 -3.80 6.96
CA LYS A 44 10.82 -2.75 7.36
C LYS A 44 11.44 -2.14 6.13
N ILE A 45 11.85 -0.87 6.22
CA ILE A 45 12.64 -0.21 5.19
C ILE A 45 13.94 -1.03 4.99
N PRO A 46 14.23 -1.52 3.78
CA PRO A 46 15.43 -2.32 3.54
C PRO A 46 16.71 -1.51 3.74
N MET A 47 17.79 -2.16 4.17
CA MET A 47 19.08 -1.48 4.32
C MET A 47 19.57 -0.98 2.95
N GLY A 48 19.85 0.31 2.84
CA GLY A 48 20.27 0.94 1.58
C GLY A 48 19.12 1.32 0.63
N ALA A 49 17.87 1.33 1.10
CA ALA A 49 16.70 1.72 0.31
C ALA A 49 16.54 3.25 0.14
N TYR A 50 17.58 3.94 -0.35
CA TYR A 50 17.63 5.39 -0.60
C TYR A 50 17.46 5.73 -2.10
N GLY A 51 17.12 7.00 -2.39
CA GLY A 51 16.82 7.48 -3.74
C GLY A 51 15.82 6.61 -4.49
N ARG A 52 16.05 6.38 -5.79
CA ARG A 52 15.35 5.56 -6.81
C ARG A 52 14.71 4.21 -6.47
N VAL A 53 14.79 3.74 -5.22
CA VAL A 53 14.02 2.57 -4.74
C VAL A 53 12.97 2.94 -3.69
N LEU A 54 12.79 4.26 -3.44
CA LEU A 54 11.74 4.89 -2.65
C LEU A 54 11.47 4.27 -1.26
N GLY A 55 12.47 3.63 -0.64
CA GLY A 55 12.29 2.90 0.63
C GLY A 55 11.61 1.52 0.51
N LEU A 56 11.26 1.07 -0.70
CA LEU A 56 10.46 -0.13 -0.98
C LEU A 56 11.28 -1.41 -1.13
N THR A 57 12.46 -1.32 -1.75
CA THR A 57 13.36 -2.47 -1.99
C THR A 57 14.84 -2.10 -1.85
N THR A 58 15.74 -3.07 -2.02
CA THR A 58 17.18 -2.84 -2.05
C THR A 58 17.66 -2.42 -3.45
N GLN A 59 18.77 -1.71 -3.54
CA GLN A 59 19.40 -1.37 -4.84
C GLN A 59 19.72 -2.61 -5.69
N ALA A 60 20.00 -3.76 -5.07
CA ALA A 60 20.34 -5.01 -5.74
C ALA A 60 19.10 -5.75 -6.28
N GLU A 61 17.94 -5.53 -5.68
CA GLU A 61 16.66 -6.13 -6.06
C GLU A 61 15.70 -5.15 -6.74
N ALA A 62 16.18 -3.95 -7.15
CA ALA A 62 15.37 -2.86 -7.68
C ALA A 62 14.39 -3.28 -8.80
N LEU A 63 14.77 -4.25 -9.65
CA LEU A 63 13.95 -4.75 -10.76
C LEU A 63 13.33 -6.15 -10.53
N ASN A 64 13.55 -6.74 -9.36
CA ASN A 64 13.01 -8.05 -8.98
C ASN A 64 13.11 -8.26 -7.45
N SER A 65 12.21 -7.61 -6.71
CA SER A 65 12.13 -7.62 -5.25
C SER A 65 11.52 -8.90 -4.73
N VAL A 66 12.37 -9.84 -4.32
CA VAL A 66 11.94 -11.14 -3.76
C VAL A 66 11.88 -11.08 -2.24
N ALA A 67 12.89 -10.47 -1.59
CA ALA A 67 12.91 -10.36 -0.13
C ALA A 67 11.91 -9.34 0.43
N ASN A 68 11.54 -8.33 -0.37
CA ASN A 68 10.69 -7.21 0.03
C ASN A 68 9.53 -7.07 -0.97
N PRO A 69 8.52 -7.95 -0.97
CA PRO A 69 7.44 -7.88 -1.94
C PRO A 69 6.54 -6.67 -1.66
N PHE A 70 6.16 -5.94 -2.71
CA PHE A 70 5.34 -4.73 -2.64
C PHE A 70 4.48 -4.56 -3.89
N VAL A 71 3.38 -3.84 -3.71
CA VAL A 71 2.65 -3.19 -4.81
C VAL A 71 2.57 -1.71 -4.48
N ALA A 72 2.98 -0.83 -5.39
CA ALA A 72 2.97 0.60 -5.15
C ALA A 72 2.37 1.39 -6.32
N VAL A 73 1.97 2.62 -6.01
CA VAL A 73 1.74 3.68 -6.98
C VAL A 73 2.75 4.76 -6.69
N GLU A 74 3.73 4.89 -7.56
CA GLU A 74 4.80 5.88 -7.45
C GLU A 74 4.42 7.20 -8.15
N PHE A 75 5.05 8.27 -7.65
CA PHE A 75 5.07 9.63 -8.17
C PHE A 75 6.56 9.99 -8.30
N ASP A 76 7.16 9.47 -9.37
CA ASP A 76 8.57 9.66 -9.68
C ASP A 76 8.81 11.08 -10.25
N ILE A 77 9.94 11.67 -9.85
CA ILE A 77 10.36 13.02 -10.28
C ILE A 77 11.79 13.03 -10.86
N TRP A 78 12.42 11.88 -11.03
CA TRP A 78 13.80 11.70 -11.46
C TRP A 78 14.02 10.49 -12.39
N PRO A 79 14.26 10.69 -13.70
CA PRO A 79 14.37 9.58 -14.63
C PRO A 79 15.64 8.74 -14.42
N ASN A 80 15.46 7.50 -13.96
CA ASN A 80 16.44 6.43 -13.98
C ASN A 80 16.43 5.70 -15.33
N PHE A 81 17.27 6.19 -16.25
CA PHE A 81 17.40 5.70 -17.64
C PHE A 81 17.64 4.18 -17.79
N GLU A 82 18.00 3.46 -16.73
CA GLU A 82 18.09 2.00 -16.74
C GLU A 82 16.73 1.28 -16.86
N TRP A 83 15.63 1.92 -16.43
CA TRP A 83 14.29 1.32 -16.48
C TRP A 83 13.15 2.28 -16.86
N ASP A 84 13.27 3.57 -16.57
CA ASP A 84 12.21 4.55 -16.81
C ASP A 84 12.06 4.92 -18.30
N PRO A 85 10.84 4.89 -18.85
CA PRO A 85 10.49 5.56 -20.08
C PRO A 85 10.67 7.07 -20.00
N GLU A 86 10.92 7.69 -21.15
CA GLU A 86 11.10 9.14 -21.24
C GLU A 86 9.85 9.90 -20.77
N GLY A 87 10.01 10.66 -19.69
CA GLY A 87 8.96 11.50 -19.12
C GLY A 87 7.90 10.76 -18.31
N GLU A 88 8.13 9.51 -17.90
CA GLU A 88 7.35 8.89 -16.82
C GLU A 88 7.40 9.74 -15.54
N CYS A 89 6.34 9.64 -14.75
CA CYS A 89 6.20 10.35 -13.47
C CYS A 89 5.18 9.69 -12.53
N VAL A 90 4.26 8.84 -13.04
CA VAL A 90 3.29 8.12 -12.23
C VAL A 90 3.20 6.69 -12.74
N GLY A 91 3.49 5.78 -11.84
CA GLY A 91 3.72 4.37 -12.10
C GLY A 91 2.81 3.46 -11.27
N ILE A 92 2.68 2.21 -11.69
CA ILE A 92 2.16 1.10 -10.88
C ILE A 92 3.25 0.04 -10.82
N ASP A 93 3.76 -0.19 -9.63
CA ASP A 93 4.86 -1.12 -9.36
C ASP A 93 4.35 -2.43 -8.80
N ILE A 94 5.00 -3.52 -9.22
CA ILE A 94 4.77 -4.86 -8.69
C ILE A 94 6.13 -5.52 -8.49
N ASN A 95 6.60 -5.57 -7.24
CA ASN A 95 7.89 -6.16 -6.85
C ASN A 95 9.09 -5.64 -7.68
N SER A 96 9.02 -4.43 -8.22
CA SER A 96 9.99 -3.88 -9.17
C SER A 96 9.73 -2.38 -9.29
N MET A 97 10.79 -1.56 -9.23
CA MET A 97 10.76 -0.11 -9.53
C MET A 97 10.62 0.18 -11.02
N LYS A 98 10.60 -0.85 -11.87
CA LYS A 98 10.10 -0.71 -13.22
C LYS A 98 8.60 -0.97 -13.22
N SER A 99 7.84 0.11 -13.39
CA SER A 99 6.39 0.11 -13.53
C SER A 99 5.85 -0.89 -14.56
N VAL A 100 4.78 -1.59 -14.20
CA VAL A 100 4.02 -2.49 -15.11
C VAL A 100 2.95 -1.75 -15.91
N ALA A 101 2.60 -0.54 -15.49
CA ALA A 101 1.76 0.40 -16.20
C ALA A 101 2.15 1.81 -15.75
N ASN A 102 2.21 2.76 -16.67
CA ASN A 102 2.68 4.12 -16.39
C ASN A 102 1.99 5.18 -17.25
N VAL A 103 2.22 6.44 -16.89
CA VAL A 103 1.80 7.59 -17.71
C VAL A 103 2.79 8.75 -17.56
N SER A 104 3.13 9.37 -18.69
CA SER A 104 3.94 10.59 -18.69
C SER A 104 3.10 11.80 -18.26
N CYS A 105 3.62 12.64 -17.36
CA CYS A 105 2.91 13.83 -16.90
C CYS A 105 3.78 15.08 -16.80
N PHE A 106 3.09 16.22 -16.83
CA PHE A 106 3.70 17.55 -16.88
C PHE A 106 3.73 18.15 -15.47
N ILE A 107 4.64 17.69 -14.61
CA ILE A 107 4.75 18.13 -13.20
C ILE A 107 6.04 18.92 -12.86
N ASN A 108 7.01 19.05 -13.75
CA ASN A 108 8.30 19.69 -13.41
C ASN A 108 8.16 21.13 -12.87
N ILE A 109 7.30 21.95 -13.49
CA ILE A 109 7.01 23.33 -13.02
C ILE A 109 6.29 23.30 -11.66
N THR A 110 5.45 22.28 -11.44
CA THR A 110 4.61 22.17 -10.25
C THR A 110 5.42 21.77 -9.03
N ILE A 111 6.44 20.93 -9.24
CA ILE A 111 7.46 20.55 -8.27
C ILE A 111 8.34 21.75 -7.90
N MET A 112 8.79 22.54 -8.88
CA MET A 112 9.59 23.74 -8.62
C MET A 112 8.85 24.82 -7.83
N GLU A 113 7.53 24.91 -8.02
CA GLU A 113 6.66 25.88 -7.34
C GLU A 113 5.96 25.32 -6.08
N GLY A 114 6.23 24.07 -5.69
CA GLY A 114 5.59 23.43 -4.53
C GLY A 114 4.06 23.35 -4.61
N ARG A 115 3.49 23.19 -5.81
CA ARG A 115 2.04 23.16 -6.02
C ARG A 115 1.41 21.89 -5.43
N ARG A 116 0.18 22.00 -4.96
CA ARG A 116 -0.58 20.86 -4.40
C ARG A 116 -1.19 20.00 -5.50
N HIS A 117 -0.98 18.71 -5.37
CA HIS A 117 -1.58 17.65 -6.17
C HIS A 117 -2.60 16.86 -5.34
N GLU A 118 -3.52 16.18 -6.04
CA GLU A 118 -4.46 15.23 -5.47
C GLU A 118 -4.34 13.90 -6.20
N ALA A 119 -4.48 12.81 -5.47
CA ALA A 119 -4.53 11.46 -6.01
C ALA A 119 -5.61 10.62 -5.30
N SER A 120 -6.26 9.78 -6.09
CA SER A 120 -7.23 8.79 -5.66
C SER A 120 -6.83 7.45 -6.26
N ILE A 121 -6.51 6.47 -5.42
CA ILE A 121 -6.19 5.10 -5.83
C ILE A 121 -7.32 4.19 -5.33
N SER A 122 -7.88 3.37 -6.20
CA SER A 122 -8.92 2.40 -5.86
C SER A 122 -8.58 1.02 -6.40
N TYR A 123 -8.94 -0.01 -5.64
CA TYR A 123 -8.85 -1.40 -6.07
C TYR A 123 -10.24 -2.04 -6.06
N ASN A 124 -10.65 -2.57 -7.20
CA ASN A 124 -11.88 -3.33 -7.37
C ASN A 124 -11.56 -4.83 -7.40
N SER A 125 -11.89 -5.52 -6.31
CA SER A 125 -11.71 -6.95 -6.08
C SER A 125 -12.44 -7.84 -7.10
N SER A 126 -13.55 -7.37 -7.69
CA SER A 126 -14.36 -8.14 -8.63
C SER A 126 -13.81 -8.13 -10.06
N SER A 127 -13.08 -7.08 -10.43
CA SER A 127 -12.41 -6.95 -11.74
C SER A 127 -10.88 -7.04 -11.65
N TYR A 128 -10.32 -7.23 -10.45
CA TYR A 128 -8.90 -7.18 -10.14
C TYR A 128 -8.22 -5.87 -10.58
N ASN A 129 -8.97 -4.77 -10.69
CA ASN A 129 -8.48 -3.53 -11.27
C ASN A 129 -7.95 -2.58 -10.18
N LEU A 130 -6.65 -2.31 -10.21
CA LEU A 130 -6.02 -1.21 -9.49
C LEU A 130 -6.03 0.03 -10.41
N SER A 131 -6.77 1.05 -10.02
CA SER A 131 -6.96 2.29 -10.77
C SER A 131 -6.46 3.50 -9.98
N VAL A 132 -5.84 4.45 -10.68
CA VAL A 132 -5.29 5.70 -10.15
C VAL A 132 -5.89 6.86 -10.94
N ILE A 133 -6.34 7.89 -10.23
CA ILE A 133 -6.76 9.17 -10.78
C ILE A 133 -5.97 10.24 -10.04
N PHE A 134 -5.29 11.14 -10.75
CA PHE A 134 -4.45 12.17 -10.14
C PHE A 134 -4.45 13.48 -10.93
N THR A 135 -4.04 14.58 -10.28
CA THR A 135 -3.93 15.89 -10.93
C THR A 135 -2.55 16.13 -11.54
N GLY A 136 -2.53 16.50 -12.82
CA GLY A 136 -1.38 17.09 -13.51
C GLY A 136 -1.66 18.54 -13.91
N LEU A 137 -0.67 19.23 -14.48
CA LEU A 137 -0.84 20.62 -14.96
C LEU A 137 -0.41 20.73 -16.42
N LYS A 138 -1.32 21.14 -17.31
CA LYS A 138 -1.06 21.27 -18.74
C LYS A 138 -1.48 22.66 -19.20
N TYR A 139 -0.53 23.43 -19.75
CA TYR A 139 -0.74 24.84 -20.14
C TYR A 139 -1.28 25.74 -19.00
N ASN A 140 -0.82 25.52 -17.77
CA ASN A 140 -1.31 26.11 -16.51
C ASN A 140 -2.70 25.66 -16.04
N ASP A 141 -3.45 24.86 -16.81
CA ASP A 141 -4.72 24.29 -16.37
C ASP A 141 -4.52 22.96 -15.64
N THR A 142 -5.17 22.79 -14.48
CA THR A 142 -5.19 21.51 -13.75
C THR A 142 -6.01 20.49 -14.54
N ILE A 143 -5.36 19.39 -14.92
CA ILE A 143 -5.99 18.27 -15.63
C ILE A 143 -6.04 17.03 -14.74
N PHE A 144 -7.05 16.20 -14.92
CA PHE A 144 -7.06 14.84 -14.36
C PHE A 144 -6.44 13.87 -15.36
N GLN A 145 -5.58 12.99 -14.85
CA GLN A 145 -4.99 11.89 -15.59
C GLN A 145 -5.32 10.58 -14.87
N THR A 146 -5.35 9.49 -15.62
CA THR A 146 -5.73 8.18 -15.10
C THR A 146 -4.76 7.11 -15.56
N LEU A 147 -4.54 6.14 -14.68
CA LEU A 147 -3.72 4.96 -14.91
C LEU A 147 -4.44 3.76 -14.30
N SER A 148 -4.30 2.57 -14.88
CA SER A 148 -4.91 1.36 -14.32
C SER A 148 -4.19 0.09 -14.74
N HIS A 149 -4.17 -0.91 -13.87
CA HIS A 149 -3.59 -2.22 -14.14
C HIS A 149 -4.47 -3.34 -13.56
N ILE A 150 -4.59 -4.46 -14.29
CA ILE A 150 -5.35 -5.63 -13.84
C ILE A 150 -4.39 -6.57 -13.10
N VAL A 151 -4.55 -6.65 -11.77
CA VAL A 151 -3.68 -7.42 -10.87
C VAL A 151 -4.48 -8.12 -9.77
N ASP A 152 -4.31 -9.43 -9.69
CA ASP A 152 -4.80 -10.22 -8.56
C ASP A 152 -3.78 -10.19 -7.41
N LEU A 153 -4.03 -9.30 -6.44
CA LEU A 153 -3.12 -9.02 -5.33
C LEU A 153 -2.83 -10.23 -4.43
N ARG A 154 -3.68 -11.28 -4.46
CA ARG A 154 -3.48 -12.53 -3.70
C ARG A 154 -2.23 -13.29 -4.12
N ASN A 155 -1.80 -13.11 -5.38
CA ASN A 155 -0.61 -13.77 -5.94
C ASN A 155 0.70 -13.05 -5.58
N LEU A 156 0.61 -11.89 -4.92
CA LEU A 156 1.74 -10.98 -4.69
C LEU A 156 1.96 -10.68 -3.20
N LEU A 157 0.86 -10.52 -2.45
CA LEU A 157 0.88 -10.06 -1.07
C LEU A 157 0.13 -11.03 -0.13
N PRO A 158 0.54 -11.16 1.14
CA PRO A 158 -0.14 -12.00 2.12
C PRO A 158 -1.52 -11.42 2.54
N GLU A 159 -2.30 -12.21 3.27
CA GLU A 159 -3.63 -11.83 3.79
C GLU A 159 -3.60 -10.52 4.60
N TRP A 160 -2.52 -10.29 5.35
CA TRP A 160 -2.31 -9.09 6.17
C TRP A 160 -1.19 -8.23 5.62
N VAL A 161 -1.54 -7.00 5.25
CA VAL A 161 -0.61 -6.01 4.68
C VAL A 161 -0.54 -4.75 5.55
N THR A 162 0.63 -4.13 5.58
CA THR A 162 0.76 -2.72 5.96
C THR A 162 0.74 -1.85 4.71
N PHE A 163 0.31 -0.61 4.86
CA PHE A 163 0.19 0.35 3.75
C PHE A 163 0.44 1.77 4.25
N GLY A 164 0.85 2.65 3.36
CA GLY A 164 1.18 4.03 3.70
C GLY A 164 1.99 4.70 2.60
N PHE A 165 2.80 5.68 2.99
CA PHE A 165 3.66 6.43 2.08
C PHE A 165 5.13 6.15 2.36
N SER A 166 5.92 6.02 1.31
CA SER A 166 7.37 6.06 1.35
C SER A 166 7.86 7.12 0.37
N ALA A 167 9.00 7.74 0.65
CA ALA A 167 9.57 8.77 -0.20
C ALA A 167 11.09 8.76 -0.03
N ALA A 168 11.81 9.16 -1.07
CA ALA A 168 13.26 9.27 -1.03
C ALA A 168 13.74 10.42 -1.91
N THR A 169 14.95 10.88 -1.60
CA THR A 169 15.56 12.03 -2.26
C THR A 169 17.01 11.77 -2.62
N GLY A 170 17.50 12.49 -3.63
CA GLY A 170 18.78 12.22 -4.25
C GLY A 170 19.91 12.90 -3.48
N ALA A 171 21.09 12.29 -3.47
CA ALA A 171 22.25 12.82 -2.73
C ALA A 171 22.66 14.25 -3.16
N GLU A 172 22.37 14.64 -4.41
CA GLU A 172 22.68 15.96 -4.98
C GLU A 172 21.43 16.71 -5.48
N SER A 173 20.24 16.13 -5.32
CA SER A 173 18.97 16.60 -5.91
C SER A 173 17.84 16.44 -4.89
N CYS A 174 17.61 17.47 -4.07
CA CYS A 174 16.66 17.40 -2.96
C CYS A 174 15.23 17.81 -3.35
N ALA A 175 14.22 17.15 -2.76
CA ALA A 175 12.83 17.58 -2.77
C ALA A 175 12.15 17.32 -1.41
N ILE A 176 11.16 18.15 -1.06
CA ILE A 176 10.36 18.01 0.15
C ILE A 176 9.03 17.35 -0.20
N HIS A 177 8.80 16.14 0.31
CA HIS A 177 7.59 15.36 0.07
C HIS A 177 6.63 15.52 1.27
N THR A 178 5.48 16.17 1.05
CA THR A 178 4.51 16.48 2.12
C THR A 178 3.13 15.93 1.78
N ILE A 179 2.60 15.04 2.63
CA ILE A 179 1.19 14.64 2.60
C ILE A 179 0.36 15.64 3.42
N TYR A 180 -0.61 16.29 2.80
CA TYR A 180 -1.47 17.30 3.45
C TYR A 180 -2.78 16.73 3.96
N THR A 181 -3.40 15.84 3.20
CA THR A 181 -4.60 15.11 3.59
C THR A 181 -4.44 13.66 3.20
N TRP A 182 -4.99 12.75 4.00
CA TRP A 182 -5.06 11.33 3.67
C TRP A 182 -6.35 10.75 4.25
N ASN A 183 -7.07 10.02 3.43
CA ASN A 183 -8.23 9.23 3.80
C ASN A 183 -8.09 7.83 3.18
N PHE A 184 -8.42 6.79 3.94
CA PHE A 184 -8.36 5.41 3.50
C PHE A 184 -9.65 4.69 3.89
N SER A 185 -10.22 3.95 2.96
CA SER A 185 -11.39 3.10 3.18
C SER A 185 -11.16 1.71 2.58
N SER A 186 -11.65 0.68 3.25
CA SER A 186 -11.62 -0.70 2.77
C SER A 186 -12.89 -1.44 3.15
N SER A 187 -13.45 -2.21 2.23
CA SER A 187 -14.63 -3.05 2.44
C SER A 187 -14.38 -4.46 1.89
N PRO A 188 -14.65 -5.53 2.66
CA PRO A 188 -14.62 -6.88 2.11
C PRO A 188 -15.55 -6.98 0.90
N SER A 189 -15.09 -7.62 -0.18
CA SER A 189 -15.95 -7.87 -1.34
C SER A 189 -17.21 -8.64 -0.90
N PRO A 190 -18.40 -8.30 -1.40
CA PRO A 190 -19.63 -9.00 -1.02
C PRO A 190 -19.52 -10.48 -1.41
N ALA A 191 -19.36 -11.34 -0.40
CA ALA A 191 -19.13 -12.77 -0.59
C ALA A 191 -20.18 -13.37 -1.53
N LEU A 192 -19.71 -13.96 -2.64
CA LEU A 192 -20.53 -14.81 -3.51
C LEU A 192 -21.28 -15.81 -2.62
N SER A 193 -22.61 -15.70 -2.62
CA SER A 193 -23.47 -16.13 -1.52
C SER A 193 -23.03 -17.46 -0.91
N SER A 194 -22.65 -17.44 0.36
CA SER A 194 -22.43 -18.66 1.13
C SER A 194 -23.66 -19.55 0.98
N LYS A 195 -23.47 -20.76 0.43
CA LYS A 195 -24.56 -21.73 0.32
C LYS A 195 -25.14 -21.90 1.71
N LYS A 196 -26.43 -21.54 1.90
CA LYS A 196 -27.14 -21.76 3.15
C LYS A 196 -27.13 -23.26 3.42
N TRP A 197 -26.27 -23.70 4.32
CA TRP A 197 -26.34 -25.05 4.86
C TRP A 197 -27.64 -25.14 5.65
N ASN A 198 -28.60 -25.92 5.13
CA ASN A 198 -29.77 -26.28 5.90
C ASN A 198 -29.30 -27.07 7.12
N THR A 199 -29.31 -26.44 8.29
CA THR A 199 -28.96 -27.10 9.55
C THR A 199 -29.98 -28.19 9.85
N ALA A 200 -29.67 -29.42 9.45
CA ALA A 200 -30.34 -30.60 9.96
C ALA A 200 -30.06 -30.66 11.48
N ARG A 201 -31.12 -30.52 12.29
CA ARG A 201 -31.02 -30.62 13.74
C ARG A 201 -30.72 -32.06 14.14
N LEU A 202 -29.45 -32.37 14.38
CA LEU A 202 -29.06 -33.57 15.12
C LEU A 202 -29.45 -33.38 16.59
N ALA A 203 -30.50 -34.09 17.02
CA ALA A 203 -30.89 -34.15 18.42
C ALA A 203 -29.91 -35.06 19.18
N VAL A 204 -28.96 -34.46 19.91
CA VAL A 204 -28.10 -35.18 20.85
C VAL A 204 -28.81 -35.28 22.19
N ALA A 205 -29.20 -36.48 22.58
CA ALA A 205 -29.77 -36.75 23.90
C ALA A 205 -28.66 -36.80 24.95
N PHE A 206 -28.60 -35.81 25.85
CA PHE A 206 -27.71 -35.84 27.00
C PHE A 206 -28.31 -36.74 28.09
N ILE A 207 -27.73 -37.92 28.28
CA ILE A 207 -28.00 -38.75 29.47
C ILE A 207 -27.24 -38.13 30.64
N CYS A 208 -27.98 -37.55 31.57
CA CYS A 208 -27.44 -36.94 32.78
C CYS A 208 -27.03 -38.01 33.79
N TRP A 209 -25.75 -38.06 34.15
CA TRP A 209 -25.28 -38.77 35.34
C TRP A 209 -24.47 -37.81 36.22
N TRP A 210 -24.99 -37.57 37.43
CA TRP A 210 -24.30 -36.82 38.48
C TRP A 210 -23.21 -37.68 39.13
N ILE A 211 -22.00 -37.15 39.27
CA ILE A 211 -21.08 -37.53 40.35
C ILE A 211 -20.42 -36.27 40.90
N TYR A 212 -20.56 -36.06 42.21
CA TYR A 212 -19.84 -35.03 43.00
C TYR A 212 -18.38 -35.45 43.20
N PHE A 213 -17.42 -34.50 43.30
CA PHE A 213 -16.76 -34.20 44.58
C PHE A 213 -15.73 -33.02 44.56
N SER A 214 -15.71 -32.29 45.68
CA SER A 214 -14.61 -31.51 46.31
C SER A 214 -13.70 -30.55 45.53
N TRP A 215 -13.94 -29.26 45.81
CA TRP A 215 -12.97 -28.22 46.19
C TRP A 215 -11.51 -28.60 46.53
N TRP A 216 -10.59 -27.71 46.12
CA TRP A 216 -9.56 -27.16 47.03
C TRP A 216 -9.26 -25.69 46.69
N VAL A 217 -8.85 -24.90 47.69
CA VAL A 217 -8.57 -23.44 47.59
C VAL A 217 -7.25 -23.11 48.30
N ARG A 218 -6.42 -22.27 47.67
CA ARG A 218 -5.38 -21.36 48.22
C ARG A 218 -4.89 -20.47 47.04
N HIS A 219 -4.81 -19.13 47.10
CA HIS A 219 -3.90 -18.26 47.90
C HIS A 219 -2.42 -18.67 47.72
N ASP A 220 -1.42 -17.86 47.32
CA ASP A 220 -1.26 -16.44 46.92
C ASP A 220 -0.07 -16.36 45.91
N SER A 221 0.45 -15.24 45.34
CA SER A 221 0.30 -13.80 45.61
C SER A 221 0.63 -12.91 44.37
N VAL A 222 0.74 -11.59 44.59
CA VAL A 222 1.19 -10.52 43.66
C VAL A 222 2.72 -10.46 43.56
N CYS A 223 3.25 -9.98 42.41
CA CYS A 223 4.46 -9.15 42.35
C CYS A 223 4.39 -8.15 41.19
N LEU A 224 4.42 -6.85 41.51
CA LEU A 224 4.73 -5.73 40.59
C LEU A 224 6.22 -5.39 40.73
N VAL A 225 6.87 -4.96 39.64
CA VAL A 225 8.11 -4.16 39.67
C VAL A 225 8.09 -3.17 38.50
N GLU A 226 7.64 -1.95 38.78
CA GLU A 226 8.19 -0.67 38.26
C GLU A 226 9.62 -0.50 38.86
N ASP A 227 10.61 0.22 38.33
CA ASP A 227 10.77 1.16 37.20
C ASP A 227 12.27 1.22 36.82
N GLU A 228 12.61 1.68 35.61
CA GLU A 228 13.54 2.82 35.35
C GLU A 228 13.45 3.30 33.89
#